data_AF-A0A2X1CW09-F1
#
_entry.id   AF-A0A2X1CW09-F1
#
_cell.length_a   1.000
_cell.length_b   1.000
_cell.length_c   1.000
_cell.angle_alpha   90.00
_cell.angle_beta   90.00
_cell.angle_gamma   90.00
#
_symmetry.space_group_name_H-M   'P 1'
#
loop_
_entity.id
_entity.type
_entity.pdbx_description
1 polymer ?
#
loop_
_entity_poly.entity_id
_entity_poly.type
_entity_poly.pdbx_seq_one_letter_code
_entity_poly.pdbx_strand_id
1 'polypeptide(L)'
;MVSRHHLKDWVIEALRNIGKPAKIIDVAKEIWRAHGAELEGTPLFYTWQYDMRWAALSLSKEGKVALSNTVGKGQWALMGSSAR
;
A
#
# COMPACT_ATOMS: atom_id res chain seq x y z
N MET A 1 -14.05 12.83 -1.46
CA MET A 1 -12.91 13.41 -0.72
C MET A 1 -12.00 12.26 -0.30
N VAL A 2 -10.70 12.35 -0.57
CA VAL A 2 -9.74 11.30 -0.20
C VAL A 2 -9.71 11.15 1.32
N SER A 3 -9.65 9.90 1.76
CA SER A 3 -9.59 9.53 3.18
C SER A 3 -8.67 8.32 3.35
N ARG A 4 -8.23 8.06 4.59
CA ARG A 4 -7.36 6.91 4.91
C ARG A 4 -7.87 5.55 4.42
N HIS A 5 -9.16 5.41 4.17
CA HIS A 5 -9.74 4.16 3.65
C HIS A 5 -9.36 3.91 2.19
N HIS A 6 -9.24 4.96 1.37
CA HIS A 6 -8.79 4.85 -0.02
C HIS A 6 -7.35 4.34 -0.12
N LEU A 7 -6.51 4.61 0.90
CA LEU A 7 -5.15 4.08 0.95
C LEU A 7 -5.10 2.55 1.01
N LYS A 8 -6.17 1.86 1.43
CA LYS A 8 -6.22 0.39 1.34
C LYS A 8 -6.24 -0.05 -0.12
N ASP A 9 -7.10 0.57 -0.92
CA ASP A 9 -7.24 0.22 -2.33
C ASP A 9 -5.96 0.59 -3.09
N TRP A 10 -5.38 1.76 -2.82
CA TRP A 10 -4.12 2.20 -3.42
C TRP A 10 -2.92 1.31 -3.06
N VAL A 11 -2.86 0.76 -1.84
CA VAL A 11 -1.84 -0.23 -1.47
C VAL A 11 -1.99 -1.52 -2.28
N ILE A 12 -3.23 -2.00 -2.47
CA ILE A 12 -3.48 -3.20 -3.28
C ILE A 12 -3.08 -2.94 -4.74
N GLU A 13 -3.50 -1.81 -5.30
CA GLU A 13 -3.18 -1.40 -6.66
C GLU A 13 -1.67 -1.30 -6.87
N ALA A 14 -0.98 -0.60 -5.96
CA ALA A 14 0.47 -0.46 -6.02
C ALA A 14 1.19 -1.82 -5.97
N LEU A 15 0.79 -2.71 -5.07
CA LEU A 15 1.37 -4.05 -4.99
C LEU A 15 1.07 -4.90 -6.24
N ARG A 16 -0.13 -4.75 -6.83
CA ARG A 16 -0.51 -5.42 -8.07
C ARG A 16 0.33 -4.94 -9.25
N ASN A 17 0.55 -3.63 -9.36
CA ASN A 17 1.36 -3.03 -10.42
C ASN A 17 2.83 -3.42 -10.32
N ILE A 18 3.36 -3.55 -9.09
CA ILE A 18 4.75 -3.99 -8.86
C ILE A 18 4.91 -5.50 -9.13
N GLY A 19 3.88 -6.32 -8.86
CA GLY A 19 3.83 -7.73 -9.22
C GLY A 19 4.79 -8.66 -8.45
N LYS A 20 5.50 -8.14 -7.44
CA LYS A 20 6.48 -8.85 -6.60
C LYS A 20 6.36 -8.38 -5.16
N PRO A 21 6.94 -9.10 -4.18
CA PRO A 21 7.18 -8.52 -2.86
C PRO A 21 7.91 -7.19 -3.01
N ALA A 22 7.23 -6.11 -2.66
CA ALA A 22 7.68 -4.75 -2.86
C ALA A 22 8.23 -4.20 -1.56
N LYS A 23 9.29 -3.38 -1.62
CA LYS A 23 9.71 -2.62 -0.45
C LYS A 23 8.65 -1.55 -0.16
N ILE A 24 8.50 -1.19 1.11
CA ILE A 24 7.57 -0.12 1.55
C ILE A 24 7.76 1.17 0.71
N ILE A 25 9.01 1.52 0.40
CA ILE A 25 9.31 2.72 -0.38
C ILE A 25 8.87 2.62 -1.84
N ASP A 26 8.90 1.42 -2.43
CA ASP A 26 8.45 1.21 -3.81
C ASP A 26 6.93 1.32 -3.90
N VAL A 27 6.22 0.79 -2.90
CA VAL A 27 4.76 0.96 -2.76
C VAL A 27 4.40 2.44 -2.61
N ALA A 28 5.12 3.18 -1.76
CA ALA A 28 4.89 4.62 -1.59
C ALA A 28 5.11 5.38 -2.90
N LYS A 29 6.20 5.09 -3.63
CA LYS A 29 6.47 5.72 -4.94
C LYS A 29 5.36 5.44 -5.96
N GLU A 30 4.84 4.22 -5.99
CA GLU A 30 3.76 3.83 -6.90
C GLU A 30 2.46 4.57 -6.58
N ILE A 31 2.08 4.63 -5.30
CA ILE A 31 0.91 5.39 -4.84
C ILE A 31 1.07 6.88 -5.18
N TRP A 32 2.26 7.45 -4.95
CA TRP A 32 2.53 8.84 -5.31
C TRP A 32 2.41 9.09 -6.81
N ARG A 33 2.95 8.19 -7.64
CA ARG A 33 2.87 8.30 -9.11
C ARG A 33 1.42 8.27 -9.59
N ALA A 34 0.56 7.44 -8.99
CA ALA A 34 -0.82 7.25 -9.42
C ALA A 34 -1.80 8.28 -8.82
N HIS A 35 -1.65 8.63 -7.54
CA HIS A 35 -2.63 9.40 -6.76
C HIS A 35 -2.06 10.64 -6.07
N GLY A 36 -0.81 11.03 -6.35
CA GLY A 36 -0.16 12.17 -5.69
C GLY A 36 -0.95 13.48 -5.86
N ALA A 37 -1.49 13.73 -7.05
CA ALA A 37 -2.33 14.91 -7.32
C ALA A 37 -3.63 14.91 -6.51
N GLU A 38 -4.23 13.75 -6.26
CA GLU A 38 -5.42 13.62 -5.42
C GLU A 38 -5.11 13.83 -3.93
N LEU A 39 -3.88 13.52 -3.51
CA LEU A 39 -3.39 13.71 -2.15
C LEU A 39 -3.09 15.16 -1.83
N GLU A 40 -2.33 15.86 -2.69
CA GLU A 40 -1.81 17.22 -2.46
C GLU A 40 -2.87 18.24 -2.06
N GLY A 41 -4.12 18.04 -2.47
CA GLY A 41 -5.26 18.90 -2.11
C GLY A 41 -5.94 18.58 -0.76
N THR A 42 -5.39 17.67 0.05
CA THR A 42 -6.08 17.14 1.24
C THR A 42 -5.22 17.18 2.50
N PRO A 43 -5.82 17.27 3.71
CA PRO A 43 -5.07 17.20 4.96
C PRO A 43 -4.27 15.89 5.12
N LEU A 44 -4.74 14.82 4.46
CA LEU A 44 -4.07 13.52 4.45
C LEU A 44 -2.68 13.61 3.80
N PHE A 45 -2.42 14.58 2.93
CA PHE A 45 -1.11 14.80 2.31
C PHE A 45 0.06 14.84 3.30
N TYR A 46 -0.16 15.38 4.50
CA TYR A 46 0.92 15.50 5.49
C TYR A 46 1.19 14.20 6.24
N THR A 47 0.27 13.23 6.19
CA THR A 47 0.34 11.99 6.99
C THR A 47 0.19 10.72 6.15
N TRP A 48 -0.03 10.82 4.83
CA TRP A 48 -0.47 9.69 4.02
C TRP A 48 0.48 8.50 4.04
N GLN A 49 1.80 8.71 4.20
CA GLN A 49 2.75 7.60 4.32
C GLN A 49 2.59 6.83 5.64
N TYR A 50 2.24 7.51 6.73
CA TYR A 50 1.88 6.86 7.99
C TYR A 50 0.54 6.13 7.83
N ASP A 51 -0.46 6.79 7.25
CA ASP A 51 -1.77 6.19 6.99
C ASP A 51 -1.69 5.00 6.01
N MET A 52 -0.75 5.02 5.06
CA MET A 52 -0.46 3.91 4.14
C MET A 52 0.04 2.69 4.91
N ARG A 53 0.92 2.88 5.90
CA ARG A 53 1.39 1.78 6.76
C ARG A 53 0.26 1.22 7.61
N TRP A 54 -0.62 2.07 8.12
CA TRP A 54 -1.86 1.62 8.77
C TRP A 54 -2.74 0.83 7.80
N ALA A 55 -2.91 1.29 6.56
CA ALA A 55 -3.72 0.61 5.55
C ALA A 55 -3.17 -0.79 5.25
N ALA A 56 -1.85 -0.92 5.06
CA ALA A 56 -1.18 -2.20 4.90
C ALA A 56 -1.37 -3.13 6.11
N LEU A 57 -1.30 -2.61 7.35
CA LEU A 57 -1.60 -3.37 8.56
C LEU A 57 -3.05 -3.85 8.60
N SER A 58 -4.01 -3.00 8.23
CA SER A 58 -5.42 -3.38 8.16
C SER A 58 -5.66 -4.48 7.12
N LEU A 59 -5.09 -4.33 5.92
CA LEU A 59 -5.19 -5.33 4.85
C LEU A 59 -4.55 -6.66 5.23
N SER A 60 -3.49 -6.63 6.05
CA SER A 60 -2.87 -7.84 6.58
C SER A 60 -3.77 -8.57 7.56
N LYS A 61 -4.45 -7.85 8.46
CA LYS A 61 -5.48 -8.42 9.33
C LYS A 61 -6.67 -8.99 8.54
N GLU A 62 -6.97 -8.41 7.39
CA GLU A 62 -7.98 -8.91 6.44
C GLU A 62 -7.48 -10.09 5.58
N GLY A 63 -6.22 -10.51 5.71
CA GLY A 63 -5.64 -11.62 4.94
C GLY A 63 -5.32 -11.28 3.48
N LYS A 64 -5.33 -10.00 3.09
CA LYS A 64 -5.10 -9.54 1.70
C LYS A 64 -3.64 -9.20 1.40
N VAL A 65 -2.87 -8.79 2.42
CA VAL A 65 -1.46 -8.39 2.27
C VAL A 65 -0.60 -9.11 3.30
N ALA A 66 0.51 -9.71 2.87
CA ALA A 66 1.56 -10.21 3.74
C ALA A 66 2.56 -9.11 4.06
N LEU A 67 2.87 -8.93 5.35
CA LEU A 67 3.83 -7.94 5.83
C LEU A 67 5.15 -8.59 6.22
N SER A 68 6.14 -7.75 6.51
CA SER A 68 7.56 -8.09 6.63
C SER A 68 7.93 -9.22 7.58
N ASN A 69 7.13 -9.51 8.60
CA ASN A 69 7.39 -10.62 9.51
C ASN A 69 7.18 -11.98 8.82
N THR A 70 6.48 -12.00 7.68
CA THR A 70 6.11 -13.20 6.93
C THR A 70 6.88 -13.36 5.61
N VAL A 71 7.39 -12.27 5.02
CA VAL A 71 7.98 -12.27 3.66
C VAL A 71 9.46 -11.81 3.62
N GLY A 72 9.90 -11.00 4.59
CA GLY A 72 11.22 -10.38 4.60
C GLY A 72 11.18 -8.94 5.16
N LYS A 73 12.22 -8.51 5.87
CA LYS A 73 12.24 -7.22 6.59
C LYS A 73 11.93 -6.05 5.64
N GLY A 74 10.82 -5.35 5.88
CA GLY A 74 10.38 -4.19 5.09
C GLY A 74 9.75 -4.50 3.72
N GLN A 75 9.30 -5.73 3.46
CA GLN A 75 8.61 -6.09 2.22
C GLN A 75 7.12 -6.39 2.45
N TRP A 76 6.30 -6.01 1.47
CA TRP A 76 4.86 -6.26 1.41
C TRP A 76 4.52 -7.04 0.13
N ALA A 77 3.57 -7.96 0.21
CA ALA A 77 3.12 -8.75 -0.93
C ALA A 77 1.61 -9.00 -0.88
N LEU A 78 0.95 -9.14 -2.03
CA LEU A 78 -0.44 -9.56 -2.09
C LEU A 78 -0.58 -11.05 -1.75
N MET A 79 -1.49 -11.37 -0.84
CA MET A 79 -1.88 -12.74 -0.55
C MET A 79 -2.75 -13.28 -1.68
N GLY A 80 -2.44 -14.47 -2.20
CA GLY A 80 -3.22 -15.10 -3.26
C GLY A 80 -2.78 -14.77 -4.68
N SER A 81 -1.64 -14.11 -4.90
CA SER A 81 -1.00 -14.06 -6.22
C SER A 81 -0.33 -15.40 -6.56
N SER A 82 -1.11 -16.48 -6.59
CA SER A 82 -0.72 -17.69 -7.30
C SER A 82 -0.83 -17.35 -8.78
N ALA A 83 0.29 -16.98 -9.39
CA ALA A 83 0.41 -16.93 -10.83
C ALA A 83 0.08 -18.34 -11.35
N ARG A 84 -1.09 -18.48 -11.95
CA ARG A 84 -1.40 -19.56 -12.88
C ARG A 84 -0.97 -19.14 -14.27
#